data_AF-A0A1B0A2T7-F1
#
_entry.id   AF-A0A1B0A2T7-F1
#
_cell.length_a   1.000
_cell.length_b   1.000
_cell.length_c   1.000
_cell.angle_alpha   90.00
_cell.angle_beta   90.00
_cell.angle_gamma   90.00
#
_symmetry.space_group_name_H-M   'P 1'
#
loop_
_entity.id
_entity.type
_entity.pdbx_description
1 polymer ?
#
loop_
_entity_poly.entity_id
_entity_poly.type
_entity_poly.pdbx_seq_one_letter_code
_entity_poly.pdbx_strand_id
1 'polypeptide(L)'
;MKLPTGVCCSICMENFDSNNNVCSTSCGHVFHNNCLLQWKENSSLCPNCRESSLENVQKIYLTFDHNTKEGVTLINELYGKVETFEIKIKDLQEQYVLSETTVRNLQKVNDDLSSKIATLKSSMANFDKQMVIQKSDGNHHYSNSLYVHNYFRGILFLKQEDVINNLVIGLAKRMNFALCPDDIVQADFLMDDLFIKFKTASIKNNFKRAFRPYQNRMKIRDIWFAIDSDLTKEPKLELGYIVI
;
A
#
# COMPACT_ATOMS: atom_id res chain seq x y z
N MET A 1 22.52 -30.58 38.53
CA MET A 1 21.21 -31.23 38.79
C MET A 1 20.55 -30.46 39.92
N LYS A 2 19.37 -29.87 39.69
CA LYS A 2 18.58 -29.30 40.79
C LYS A 2 17.95 -30.49 41.54
N LEU A 3 18.25 -30.65 42.83
CA LEU A 3 17.55 -31.60 43.70
C LEU A 3 16.05 -31.21 43.75
N PRO A 4 15.12 -32.16 43.92
CA PRO A 4 13.72 -31.81 44.12
C PRO A 4 13.62 -31.04 45.44
N THR A 5 13.27 -29.76 45.36
CA THR A 5 13.20 -28.83 46.51
C THR A 5 11.84 -28.85 47.22
N GLY A 6 11.07 -29.93 47.07
CA GLY A 6 9.71 -30.05 47.61
C GLY A 6 9.49 -31.32 48.41
N VAL A 7 8.72 -31.22 49.50
CA VAL A 7 8.21 -32.37 50.26
C VAL A 7 6.90 -32.81 49.58
N CYS A 8 6.80 -34.08 49.19
CA CYS A 8 5.67 -34.63 48.44
C CYS A 8 5.14 -35.94 49.03
N CYS A 9 3.89 -36.28 48.70
CA CYS A 9 3.28 -37.56 49.05
C CYS A 9 3.79 -38.67 48.12
N SER A 10 4.49 -39.68 48.62
CA SER A 10 5.06 -40.76 47.78
C SER A 10 4.03 -41.70 47.15
N ILE A 11 2.74 -41.61 47.53
CA ILE A 11 1.66 -42.40 46.93
C ILE A 11 1.18 -41.76 45.62
N CYS A 12 0.92 -40.45 45.62
CA CYS A 12 0.41 -39.72 44.44
C CYS A 12 1.47 -38.88 43.71
N MET A 13 2.66 -38.71 44.29
CA MET A 13 3.77 -37.89 43.78
C MET A 13 3.44 -36.39 43.67
N GLU A 14 2.44 -35.90 44.40
CA GLU A 14 2.07 -34.49 44.46
C GLU A 14 2.67 -33.80 45.71
N ASN A 15 2.97 -32.50 45.57
CA ASN A 15 3.47 -31.67 46.66
C ASN A 15 2.37 -31.38 47.68
N PHE A 16 2.76 -31.19 48.94
CA PHE A 16 1.85 -30.69 49.97
C PHE A 16 1.60 -29.18 49.81
N ASP A 17 0.34 -28.77 49.91
CA ASP A 17 -0.13 -27.39 49.92
C ASP A 17 -0.95 -27.06 51.18
N SER A 18 -1.29 -25.78 51.37
CA SER A 18 -2.03 -25.27 52.52
C SER A 18 -3.46 -25.82 52.67
N ASN A 19 -4.00 -26.41 51.61
CA ASN A 19 -5.35 -26.94 51.56
C ASN A 19 -5.37 -28.47 51.74
N ASN A 20 -4.21 -29.13 51.76
CA ASN A 20 -4.12 -30.57 51.88
C ASN A 20 -4.29 -31.04 53.34
N ASN A 21 -5.10 -32.08 53.52
CA ASN A 21 -5.13 -32.82 54.79
C ASN A 21 -3.96 -33.79 54.82
N VAL A 22 -2.98 -33.53 55.69
CA VAL A 22 -1.74 -34.31 55.78
C VAL A 22 -1.73 -35.15 57.06
N CYS A 23 -1.17 -36.34 56.99
CA CYS A 23 -1.00 -37.22 58.15
C CYS A 23 0.38 -37.86 58.18
N SER A 24 0.83 -38.20 59.38
CA SER A 24 2.07 -38.92 59.65
C SER A 24 1.78 -40.27 60.30
N THR A 25 2.54 -41.26 59.87
CA THR A 25 2.53 -42.61 60.47
C THR A 25 3.41 -42.66 61.72
N SER A 26 3.29 -43.71 62.53
CA SER A 26 4.15 -43.93 63.71
C SER A 26 5.65 -44.00 63.40
N CYS A 27 6.03 -44.34 62.16
CA CYS A 27 7.42 -44.28 61.68
C CYS A 27 7.88 -42.92 61.16
N GLY A 28 7.02 -41.89 61.19
CA GLY A 28 7.35 -40.53 60.78
C GLY A 28 7.18 -40.24 59.28
N HIS A 29 6.81 -41.21 58.45
CA HIS A 29 6.50 -40.96 57.04
C HIS A 29 5.17 -40.23 56.88
N VAL A 30 5.15 -39.26 55.96
CA VAL A 30 4.08 -38.29 55.77
C VAL A 30 3.37 -38.51 54.42
N PHE A 31 2.03 -38.44 54.43
CA PHE A 31 1.18 -38.68 53.26
C PHE A 31 -0.04 -37.76 53.27
N HIS A 32 -0.69 -37.61 52.11
CA HIS A 32 -2.07 -37.11 52.09
C HIS A 32 -2.98 -38.10 52.81
N ASN A 33 -3.90 -37.58 53.63
CA ASN A 33 -4.81 -38.40 54.43
C ASN A 33 -5.64 -39.33 53.54
N ASN A 34 -6.17 -38.83 52.42
CA ASN A 34 -6.94 -39.66 51.49
C ASN A 34 -6.10 -40.74 50.82
N CYS A 35 -4.85 -40.43 50.43
CA CYS A 35 -3.96 -41.42 49.84
C CYS A 35 -3.64 -42.54 50.83
N LEU A 36 -3.35 -42.20 52.09
CA LEU A 36 -3.06 -43.20 53.11
C LEU A 36 -4.30 -44.02 53.49
N LEU A 37 -5.49 -43.41 53.51
CA LEU A 37 -6.75 -44.12 53.72
C LEU A 37 -7.02 -45.16 52.64
N GLN A 38 -6.87 -44.79 51.35
CA GLN A 38 -7.01 -45.73 50.23
C GLN A 38 -5.96 -46.85 50.28
N TRP A 39 -4.73 -46.54 50.67
CA TRP A 39 -3.69 -47.55 50.84
C TRP A 39 -4.06 -48.56 51.94
N LYS A 40 -4.64 -48.07 53.05
CA LYS A 40 -5.02 -48.88 54.21
C LYS A 40 -6.09 -49.93 53.89
N GLU A 41 -6.87 -49.74 52.83
CA GLU A 41 -7.83 -50.74 52.33
C GLU A 41 -7.13 -52.02 51.83
N ASN A 42 -5.88 -51.89 51.35
CA ASN A 42 -5.13 -52.99 50.74
C ASN A 42 -3.93 -53.47 51.58
N SER A 43 -3.40 -52.61 52.47
CA SER A 43 -2.24 -52.95 53.31
C SER A 43 -2.27 -52.21 54.64
N SER A 44 -1.98 -52.92 55.73
CA SER A 44 -1.88 -52.34 57.07
C SER A 44 -0.50 -51.76 57.39
N LEU A 45 0.45 -51.82 56.45
CA LEU A 45 1.84 -51.40 56.65
C LEU A 45 2.14 -50.10 55.89
N CYS A 46 3.06 -49.30 56.45
CA CYS A 46 3.53 -48.06 55.84
C CYS A 46 4.03 -48.28 54.39
N PRO A 47 3.60 -47.45 53.41
CA PRO A 47 4.04 -47.56 52.02
C PRO A 47 5.57 -47.44 51.83
N ASN A 48 6.24 -46.66 52.69
CA ASN A 48 7.65 -46.32 52.54
C ASN A 48 8.58 -47.30 53.27
N CYS A 49 8.35 -47.57 54.56
CA CYS A 49 9.21 -48.49 55.32
C CYS A 49 8.73 -49.94 55.37
N ARG A 50 7.44 -50.18 55.10
CA ARG A 50 6.80 -51.51 55.16
C ARG A 50 6.88 -52.24 56.50
N GLU A 51 7.25 -51.55 57.58
CA GLU A 51 7.41 -52.17 58.90
C GLU A 51 6.35 -51.72 59.91
N SER A 52 5.92 -50.45 59.85
CA SER A 52 5.05 -49.88 60.87
C SER A 52 3.57 -49.99 60.52
N SER A 53 2.75 -50.40 61.50
CA SER A 53 1.30 -50.53 61.33
C SER A 53 0.62 -49.17 61.19
N LEU A 54 -0.43 -49.13 60.37
CA LEU A 54 -1.26 -47.94 60.11
C LEU A 54 -2.41 -47.78 61.12
N GLU A 55 -2.30 -48.39 62.30
CA GLU A 55 -3.31 -48.29 63.36
C GLU A 55 -3.32 -46.91 64.01
N ASN A 56 -2.14 -46.32 64.21
CA ASN A 56 -1.95 -45.01 64.83
C ASN A 56 -1.39 -44.00 63.83
N VAL A 57 -2.30 -43.30 63.15
CA VAL A 57 -1.97 -42.22 62.21
C VAL A 57 -2.31 -40.89 62.88
N GLN A 58 -1.35 -39.97 62.88
CA GLN A 58 -1.53 -38.63 63.44
C GLN A 58 -1.78 -37.62 62.33
N LYS A 59 -2.87 -36.85 62.43
CA LYS A 59 -3.11 -35.73 61.53
C LYS A 59 -2.14 -34.60 61.88
N ILE A 60 -1.45 -34.06 60.88
CA ILE A 60 -0.51 -32.96 61.05
C ILE A 60 -0.99 -31.74 60.28
N TYR A 61 -0.77 -30.56 60.85
CA TYR A 61 -1.08 -29.28 60.23
C TYR A 61 0.24 -28.57 59.92
N LEU A 62 0.52 -28.39 58.63
CA LEU A 62 1.73 -27.72 58.16
C LEU A 62 1.45 -26.22 58.04
N THR A 63 2.35 -25.41 58.60
CA THR A 63 2.33 -23.96 58.38
C THR A 63 3.19 -23.66 57.15
N PHE A 64 2.57 -23.15 56.08
CA PHE A 64 3.27 -22.79 54.86
C PHE A 64 3.68 -21.32 54.92
N ASP A 65 4.94 -21.03 54.63
CA ASP A 65 5.40 -19.66 54.47
C ASP A 65 4.93 -19.13 53.10
N HIS A 66 4.00 -18.19 53.11
CA HIS A 66 3.50 -17.55 51.90
C HIS A 66 4.46 -16.47 51.36
N ASN A 67 5.52 -16.09 52.09
CA ASN A 67 6.53 -15.11 51.68
C ASN A 67 7.66 -15.73 50.84
N THR A 68 7.39 -16.79 50.09
CA THR A 68 8.38 -17.30 49.13
C THR A 68 8.81 -16.18 48.18
N LYS A 69 10.13 -15.97 48.07
CA LYS A 69 10.74 -14.97 47.17
C LYS A 69 10.20 -15.07 45.73
N GLU A 70 9.75 -16.25 45.33
CA GLU A 70 9.15 -16.56 44.03
C GLU A 70 7.85 -15.79 43.75
N GLY A 71 6.96 -15.68 44.75
CA GLY A 71 5.71 -14.91 44.62
C GLY A 71 5.98 -13.41 44.45
N VAL A 72 6.91 -12.86 45.23
CA VAL A 72 7.29 -11.44 45.15
C VAL A 72 7.99 -11.13 43.81
N THR A 73 8.84 -12.03 43.31
CA THR A 73 9.45 -11.86 41.97
C THR A 73 8.43 -11.91 40.84
N LEU A 74 7.45 -12.82 40.91
CA LEU A 74 6.41 -12.93 39.88
C LEU A 74 5.52 -11.67 39.88
N ILE A 75 5.15 -11.18 41.06
CA ILE A 75 4.38 -9.95 41.22
C ILE A 75 5.11 -8.75 40.60
N ASN A 76 6.41 -8.60 40.87
CA ASN A 76 7.21 -7.53 40.27
C ASN A 76 7.33 -7.64 38.74
N GLU A 77 7.48 -8.87 38.21
CA GLU A 77 7.50 -9.09 36.76
C GLU A 77 6.14 -8.76 36.13
N LEU A 78 5.04 -9.09 36.79
CA LEU A 78 3.70 -8.74 36.34
C LEU A 78 3.48 -7.23 36.34
N TYR A 79 3.91 -6.52 37.39
CA TYR A 79 3.86 -5.06 37.43
C TYR A 79 4.65 -4.41 36.29
N GLY A 80 5.87 -4.90 36.00
CA GLY A 80 6.65 -4.42 34.86
C GLY A 80 5.95 -4.66 33.52
N LYS A 81 5.29 -5.82 33.34
CA LYS A 81 4.52 -6.10 32.12
C LYS A 81 3.31 -5.17 31.99
N VAL A 82 2.60 -4.88 33.08
CA VAL A 82 1.46 -3.94 33.07
C VAL A 82 1.92 -2.56 32.58
N GLU A 83 3.00 -2.03 33.14
CA GLU A 83 3.55 -0.72 32.74
C GLU A 83 3.95 -0.70 31.24
N THR A 84 4.59 -1.76 30.74
CA THR A 84 4.93 -1.84 29.31
C THR A 84 3.70 -1.92 28.40
N PHE A 85 2.63 -2.60 28.84
CA PHE A 85 1.40 -2.67 28.07
C PHE A 85 0.65 -1.33 28.08
N GLU A 86 0.67 -0.59 29.17
CA GLU A 86 0.10 0.76 29.26
C GLU A 86 0.75 1.70 28.24
N ILE A 87 2.08 1.69 28.14
CA ILE A 87 2.81 2.49 27.14
C ILE A 87 2.41 2.06 25.72
N LYS A 88 2.38 0.74 25.46
CA LYS A 88 2.04 0.22 24.13
C LYS A 88 0.60 0.55 23.71
N ILE A 89 -0.34 0.54 24.65
CA ILE A 89 -1.73 0.94 24.40
C ILE A 89 -1.78 2.41 24.00
N LYS A 90 -1.04 3.27 24.70
CA LYS A 90 -0.98 4.70 24.38
C LYS A 90 -0.39 4.95 23.00
N ASP A 91 0.72 4.30 22.66
CA ASP A 91 1.35 4.41 21.33
C ASP A 91 0.39 3.95 20.21
N LEU A 92 -0.32 2.84 20.42
CA LEU A 92 -1.30 2.34 19.45
C LEU A 92 -2.49 3.29 19.28
N GLN A 93 -2.94 3.94 20.35
CA GLN A 93 -3.99 4.96 20.28
C GLN A 93 -3.54 6.17 19.45
N GLU A 94 -2.31 6.65 19.65
CA GLU A 94 -1.75 7.76 18.86
C GLU A 94 -1.63 7.39 17.38
N GLN A 95 -1.14 6.18 17.08
CA GLN A 95 -1.08 5.68 15.69
C GLN A 95 -2.47 5.56 15.06
N TYR A 96 -3.48 5.11 15.81
CA TYR A 96 -4.84 5.00 15.32
C TYR A 96 -5.41 6.37 14.92
N VAL A 97 -5.21 7.40 15.75
CA VAL A 97 -5.68 8.77 15.47
C VAL A 97 -5.01 9.33 14.21
N LEU A 98 -3.70 9.12 14.05
CA LEU A 98 -2.95 9.51 12.85
C LEU A 98 -3.50 8.82 11.59
N SER A 99 -3.75 7.51 11.67
CA SER A 99 -4.35 6.75 10.58
C SER A 99 -5.74 7.28 10.21
N GLU A 100 -6.59 7.57 11.20
CA GLU A 100 -7.94 8.09 10.98
C GLU A 100 -7.93 9.45 10.27
N THR A 101 -7.02 10.34 10.67
CA THR A 101 -6.85 11.65 10.00
C THR A 101 -6.40 11.49 8.54
N THR A 102 -5.52 10.52 8.27
CA THR A 102 -5.02 10.22 6.93
C THR A 102 -6.15 9.72 6.04
N VAL A 103 -6.97 8.79 6.53
CA VAL A 103 -8.16 8.29 5.80
C VAL A 103 -9.12 9.43 5.46
N ARG A 104 -9.40 10.32 6.43
CA ARG A 104 -10.27 11.48 6.22
C ARG A 104 -9.73 12.44 5.15
N ASN A 105 -8.41 12.63 5.08
CA ASN A 105 -7.78 13.44 4.04
C ASN A 105 -7.85 12.79 2.66
N LEU A 106 -7.60 11.48 2.58
CA LEU A 106 -7.72 10.72 1.33
C LEU A 106 -9.14 10.73 0.77
N GLN A 107 -10.15 10.64 1.64
CA GLN A 107 -11.56 10.77 1.25
C GLN A 107 -11.84 12.13 0.60
N LYS A 108 -11.39 13.24 1.20
CA LYS A 108 -11.54 14.58 0.61
C LYS A 108 -10.91 14.69 -0.78
N VAL A 109 -9.71 14.14 -0.96
CA VAL A 109 -9.02 14.14 -2.26
C VAL A 109 -9.80 13.30 -3.27
N ASN A 110 -10.32 12.15 -2.86
CA ASN A 110 -11.13 11.29 -3.72
C ASN A 110 -12.43 11.98 -4.18
N ASP A 111 -13.09 12.72 -3.28
CA ASP A 111 -14.30 13.47 -3.60
C ASP A 111 -14.01 14.61 -4.59
N ASP A 112 -12.91 15.35 -4.38
CA ASP A 112 -12.45 16.39 -5.31
C ASP A 112 -12.15 15.81 -6.70
N LEU A 113 -11.39 14.71 -6.77
CA LEU A 113 -11.10 14.02 -8.03
C LEU A 113 -12.38 13.52 -8.72
N SER A 114 -13.33 12.99 -7.96
CA SER A 114 -14.61 12.53 -8.50
C SER A 114 -15.40 13.69 -9.11
N SER A 115 -15.40 14.86 -8.47
CA SER A 115 -16.04 16.07 -9.00
C SER A 115 -15.37 16.57 -10.29
N LYS A 116 -14.03 16.52 -10.36
CA LYS A 116 -13.25 16.86 -11.55
C LYS A 116 -13.55 15.91 -12.70
N ILE A 117 -13.60 14.60 -12.43
CA ILE A 117 -13.95 13.59 -13.45
C ILE A 117 -15.37 13.83 -13.98
N ALA A 118 -16.34 14.14 -13.12
CA ALA A 118 -17.72 14.43 -13.54
C ALA A 118 -17.78 15.68 -14.44
N THR A 119 -17.02 16.71 -14.10
CA THR A 119 -16.90 17.94 -14.90
C THR A 119 -16.30 17.64 -16.27
N LEU A 120 -15.17 16.93 -16.31
CA LEU A 120 -14.51 16.53 -17.57
C LEU A 120 -15.42 15.67 -18.45
N LYS A 121 -16.13 14.70 -17.86
CA LYS A 121 -17.11 13.88 -18.60
C LYS A 121 -18.23 14.74 -19.22
N SER A 122 -18.69 15.75 -18.51
CA SER A 122 -19.72 16.68 -19.01
C SER A 122 -19.19 17.55 -20.15
N SER A 123 -17.96 18.05 -20.03
CA SER A 123 -17.27 18.76 -21.11
C SER A 123 -17.09 17.88 -22.34
N MET A 124 -16.67 16.61 -22.18
CA MET A 124 -16.53 15.65 -23.28
C MET A 124 -17.88 15.40 -23.98
N ALA A 125 -18.96 15.18 -23.23
CA ALA A 125 -20.29 14.99 -23.81
C ALA A 125 -20.78 16.22 -24.59
N ASN A 126 -20.42 17.43 -24.15
CA ASN A 126 -20.72 18.65 -24.89
C ASN A 126 -19.91 18.76 -26.18
N PHE A 127 -18.62 18.40 -26.16
CA PHE A 127 -17.80 18.31 -27.37
C PHE A 127 -18.33 17.27 -28.36
N ASP A 128 -18.74 16.10 -27.89
CA ASP A 128 -19.33 15.05 -28.74
C ASP A 128 -20.63 15.53 -29.42
N LYS A 129 -21.50 16.24 -28.69
CA LYS A 129 -22.72 16.84 -29.27
C LYS A 129 -22.38 17.87 -30.34
N GLN A 130 -21.39 18.74 -30.12
CA GLN A 130 -20.93 19.70 -31.12
C GLN A 130 -20.36 19.00 -32.37
N MET A 131 -19.69 17.86 -32.21
CA MET A 131 -19.20 17.04 -33.33
C MET A 131 -20.33 16.39 -34.15
N VAL A 132 -21.48 16.07 -33.55
CA VAL A 132 -22.63 15.45 -34.26
C VAL A 132 -23.40 16.48 -35.10
N ILE A 133 -23.59 17.70 -34.58
CA ILE A 133 -24.33 18.77 -35.29
C ILE A 133 -23.66 19.14 -36.61
N GLN A 134 -22.32 19.04 -36.72
CA GLN A 134 -21.60 19.34 -37.96
C GLN A 134 -21.74 18.25 -39.05
N LYS A 135 -22.28 17.06 -38.75
CA LYS A 135 -22.42 15.95 -39.74
C LYS A 135 -23.70 16.07 -40.57
N SER A 136 -24.73 16.75 -40.05
CA SER A 136 -26.04 16.85 -40.69
C SER A 136 -26.10 17.91 -41.80
N ASP A 137 -25.16 18.84 -41.87
CA ASP A 137 -25.08 19.83 -42.94
C ASP A 137 -24.28 19.25 -44.13
N GLY A 138 -25.01 18.68 -45.08
CA GLY A 138 -24.54 17.84 -46.17
C GLY A 138 -23.65 18.50 -47.24
N ASN A 139 -22.45 18.94 -46.87
CA ASN A 139 -21.41 19.35 -47.81
C ASN A 139 -20.12 18.51 -47.61
N HIS A 140 -20.13 17.31 -48.18
CA HIS A 140 -19.17 16.22 -47.90
C HIS A 140 -17.69 16.52 -48.21
N HIS A 141 -17.37 17.61 -48.89
CA HIS A 141 -15.98 18.00 -49.17
C HIS A 141 -15.45 19.14 -48.31
N TYR A 142 -16.32 19.94 -47.67
CA TYR A 142 -15.92 21.01 -46.75
C TYR A 142 -15.91 20.54 -45.29
N SER A 143 -16.74 19.55 -44.96
CA SER A 143 -16.85 18.96 -43.62
C SER A 143 -15.54 18.31 -43.16
N ASN A 144 -14.90 17.45 -43.96
CA ASN A 144 -13.69 16.74 -43.51
C ASN A 144 -12.52 17.65 -43.09
N SER A 145 -12.38 18.84 -43.70
CA SER A 145 -11.34 19.80 -43.33
C SER A 145 -11.65 20.48 -41.99
N LEU A 146 -12.92 20.86 -41.77
CA LEU A 146 -13.39 21.49 -40.54
C LEU A 146 -13.48 20.50 -39.38
N TYR A 147 -13.75 19.21 -39.66
CA TYR A 147 -13.73 18.12 -38.69
C TYR A 147 -12.33 17.87 -38.14
N VAL A 148 -11.34 17.82 -39.03
CA VAL A 148 -9.94 17.73 -38.65
C VAL A 148 -9.55 18.99 -37.88
N HIS A 149 -9.90 20.19 -38.36
CA HIS A 149 -9.63 21.46 -37.66
C HIS A 149 -10.21 21.49 -36.24
N ASN A 150 -11.47 21.12 -36.05
CA ASN A 150 -12.13 21.12 -34.74
C ASN A 150 -11.63 20.00 -33.80
N TYR A 151 -11.27 18.84 -34.35
CA TYR A 151 -10.63 17.76 -33.58
C TYR A 151 -9.25 18.18 -33.06
N PHE A 152 -8.43 18.80 -33.92
CA PHE A 152 -7.15 19.37 -33.53
C PHE A 152 -7.34 20.54 -32.55
N ARG A 153 -8.34 21.41 -32.75
CA ARG A 153 -8.70 22.50 -31.82
C ARG A 153 -9.16 22.01 -30.44
N GLY A 154 -9.83 20.85 -30.38
CA GLY A 154 -10.18 20.17 -29.12
C GLY A 154 -8.96 19.62 -28.38
N ILE A 155 -7.99 19.05 -29.12
CA ILE A 155 -6.69 18.64 -28.57
C ILE A 155 -5.89 19.87 -28.08
N LEU A 156 -5.94 20.98 -28.82
CA LEU A 156 -5.29 22.25 -28.47
C LEU A 156 -5.82 22.91 -27.20
N PHE A 157 -7.10 22.72 -26.88
CA PHE A 157 -7.71 23.25 -25.66
C PHE A 157 -7.07 22.68 -24.39
N LEU A 158 -6.47 21.49 -24.46
CA LEU A 158 -5.88 20.81 -23.30
C LEU A 158 -4.45 21.25 -22.99
N LYS A 159 -3.76 22.00 -23.87
CA LYS A 159 -2.41 22.59 -23.69
C LYS A 159 -1.43 21.76 -22.83
N GLN A 160 -1.44 20.45 -22.98
CA GLN A 160 -0.49 19.54 -22.33
C GLN A 160 0.48 19.06 -23.40
N GLU A 161 1.78 19.31 -23.18
CA GLU A 161 2.87 18.95 -24.11
C GLU A 161 2.80 17.47 -24.52
N ASP A 162 2.40 16.58 -23.59
CA ASP A 162 2.27 15.15 -23.84
C ASP A 162 1.24 14.81 -24.93
N VAL A 163 0.15 15.57 -25.03
CA VAL A 163 -0.90 15.28 -26.01
C VAL A 163 -0.43 15.66 -27.43
N ILE A 164 0.30 16.77 -27.56
CA ILE A 164 0.84 17.24 -28.84
C ILE A 164 1.97 16.30 -29.31
N ASN A 165 2.85 15.88 -28.40
CA ASN A 165 3.90 14.90 -28.70
C ASN A 165 3.31 13.56 -29.17
N ASN A 166 2.28 13.06 -28.49
CA ASN A 166 1.57 11.84 -28.91
C ASN A 166 0.87 11.96 -30.27
N LEU A 167 0.38 13.15 -30.60
CA LEU A 167 -0.21 13.45 -31.90
C LEU A 167 0.83 13.37 -33.03
N VAL A 168 2.02 13.96 -32.82
CA VAL A 168 3.14 13.89 -33.77
C VAL A 168 3.58 12.44 -34.00
N ILE A 169 3.67 11.64 -32.93
CA ILE A 169 3.99 10.20 -33.02
C ILE A 169 2.90 9.44 -33.78
N GLY A 170 1.62 9.75 -33.54
CA GLY A 170 0.49 9.17 -34.26
C GLY A 170 0.51 9.50 -35.76
N LEU A 171 0.85 10.73 -36.12
CA LEU A 171 1.04 11.16 -37.51
C LEU A 171 2.21 10.42 -38.18
N ALA A 172 3.35 10.32 -37.49
CA ALA A 172 4.52 9.58 -37.97
C ALA A 172 4.18 8.11 -38.30
N LYS A 173 3.45 7.43 -37.40
CA LYS A 173 3.00 6.04 -37.61
C LYS A 173 2.13 5.88 -38.85
N ARG A 174 1.21 6.82 -39.11
CA ARG A 174 0.34 6.79 -40.31
C ARG A 174 1.13 6.96 -41.61
N MET A 175 2.28 7.62 -41.55
CA MET A 175 3.21 7.77 -42.67
C MET A 175 4.20 6.62 -42.78
N ASN A 176 4.03 5.56 -41.96
CA ASN A 176 4.98 4.46 -41.82
C ASN A 176 6.40 4.95 -41.46
N PHE A 177 6.50 6.05 -40.72
CA PHE A 177 7.73 6.65 -40.25
C PHE A 177 7.92 6.31 -38.77
N ALA A 178 9.01 5.62 -38.45
CA ALA A 178 9.35 5.31 -37.06
C ALA A 178 9.90 6.58 -36.39
N LEU A 179 9.18 7.06 -35.38
CA LEU A 179 9.56 8.21 -34.56
C LEU A 179 9.36 7.85 -33.08
N CYS A 180 10.43 7.93 -32.29
CA CYS A 180 10.36 7.70 -30.85
C CYS A 180 9.96 9.00 -30.12
N PRO A 181 9.33 8.92 -28.93
CA PRO A 181 9.02 10.11 -28.13
C PRO A 181 10.25 10.98 -27.86
N ASP A 182 11.38 10.35 -27.54
CA ASP A 182 12.64 11.05 -27.24
C ASP A 182 13.27 11.78 -28.43
N ASP A 183 12.77 11.54 -29.65
CA ASP A 183 13.22 12.22 -30.86
C ASP A 183 12.58 13.61 -31.01
N ILE A 184 11.50 13.88 -30.26
CA ILE A 184 10.77 15.14 -30.22
C ILE A 184 11.22 15.89 -28.96
N VAL A 185 11.88 17.03 -29.15
CA VAL A 185 12.31 17.89 -28.04
C VAL A 185 11.15 18.75 -27.55
N GLN A 186 10.33 19.21 -28.50
CA GLN A 186 9.18 20.06 -28.24
C GLN A 186 8.27 20.01 -29.46
N ALA A 187 6.96 19.92 -29.24
CA ALA A 187 5.98 20.12 -30.29
C ALA A 187 4.91 21.08 -29.76
N ASP A 188 4.62 22.11 -30.55
CA ASP A 188 3.68 23.16 -30.21
C ASP A 188 2.86 23.53 -31.42
N PHE A 189 1.70 24.12 -31.16
CA PHE A 189 0.91 24.75 -32.21
C PHE A 189 0.87 26.25 -31.99
N LEU A 190 1.07 27.01 -33.06
CA LEU A 190 0.85 28.44 -33.07
C LEU A 190 -0.20 28.73 -34.14
N MET A 191 -1.37 29.23 -33.71
CA MET A 191 -2.54 29.40 -34.56
C MET A 191 -2.98 28.07 -35.20
N ASP A 192 -2.77 27.90 -36.50
CA ASP A 192 -3.14 26.71 -37.27
C ASP A 192 -1.94 25.86 -37.71
N ASP A 193 -0.72 26.26 -37.34
CA ASP A 193 0.54 25.63 -37.75
C ASP A 193 1.13 24.76 -36.63
N LEU A 194 1.59 23.55 -36.99
CA LEU A 194 2.26 22.63 -36.08
C LEU A 194 3.78 22.80 -36.17
N PHE A 195 4.38 23.24 -35.06
CA PHE A 195 5.82 23.39 -34.90
C PHE A 195 6.39 22.17 -34.18
N ILE A 196 7.35 21.50 -34.80
CA ILE A 196 8.02 20.35 -34.18
C ILE A 196 9.53 20.59 -34.17
N LYS A 197 10.10 20.52 -32.97
CA LYS A 197 11.54 20.52 -32.73
C LYS A 197 12.01 19.09 -32.55
N PHE A 198 12.88 18.65 -33.44
CA PHE A 198 13.48 17.32 -33.38
C PHE A 198 14.84 17.39 -32.68
N LYS A 199 15.21 16.28 -32.03
CA LYS A 199 16.50 16.11 -31.34
C LYS A 199 17.71 16.23 -32.26
N THR A 200 17.57 15.81 -33.53
CA THR A 200 18.66 15.89 -34.52
C THR A 200 18.16 16.39 -35.88
N ALA A 201 19.05 17.06 -36.63
CA ALA A 201 18.78 17.50 -37.99
C ALA A 201 18.53 16.33 -38.97
N SER A 202 19.10 15.15 -38.69
CA SER A 202 18.88 13.95 -39.50
C SER A 202 17.42 13.48 -39.42
N ILE A 203 16.88 13.36 -38.20
CA ILE A 203 15.48 12.99 -37.96
C ILE A 203 14.56 14.05 -38.58
N LYS A 204 14.86 15.33 -38.36
CA LYS A 204 14.15 16.46 -38.97
C LYS A 204 14.00 16.30 -40.50
N ASN A 205 15.12 16.07 -41.18
CA ASN A 205 15.14 15.98 -42.65
C ASN A 205 14.43 14.71 -43.16
N ASN A 206 14.57 13.59 -42.47
CA ASN A 206 13.91 12.34 -42.83
C ASN A 206 12.39 12.43 -42.64
N PHE A 207 11.95 13.03 -41.53
CA PHE A 207 10.54 13.30 -41.27
C PHE A 207 9.95 14.23 -42.35
N LYS A 208 10.65 15.33 -42.70
CA LYS A 208 10.23 16.25 -43.78
C LYS A 208 10.06 15.54 -45.12
N ARG A 209 10.98 14.62 -45.47
CA ARG A 209 10.90 13.82 -46.70
C ARG A 209 9.70 12.86 -46.68
N ALA A 210 9.47 12.19 -45.55
CA ALA A 210 8.33 11.30 -45.36
C ALA A 210 7.00 12.06 -45.43
N PHE A 211 6.96 13.31 -44.97
CA PHE A 211 5.74 14.13 -44.94
C PHE A 211 5.36 14.71 -46.32
N ARG A 212 6.35 14.93 -47.19
CA ARG A 212 6.17 15.54 -48.52
C ARG A 212 5.01 15.01 -49.38
N PRO A 213 4.74 13.70 -49.46
CA PRO A 213 3.61 13.15 -50.24
C PRO A 213 2.23 13.50 -49.67
N TYR A 214 2.17 13.83 -48.37
CA TYR A 214 0.93 14.09 -47.63
C TYR A 214 0.60 15.59 -47.54
N GLN A 215 1.55 16.48 -47.86
CA GLN A 215 1.41 17.94 -47.83
C GLN A 215 0.19 18.45 -48.60
N ASN A 216 -0.15 17.83 -49.73
CA ASN A 216 -1.28 18.26 -50.57
C ASN A 216 -2.63 17.64 -50.16
N ARG A 217 -2.64 16.69 -49.21
CA ARG A 217 -3.84 15.97 -48.77
C ARG A 217 -4.40 16.50 -47.44
N MET A 218 -3.58 17.14 -46.63
CA MET A 218 -4.03 17.91 -45.46
C MET A 218 -4.25 19.36 -45.89
N LYS A 219 -5.50 19.76 -46.15
CA LYS A 219 -5.84 21.18 -46.32
C LYS A 219 -5.91 21.85 -44.93
N ILE A 220 -4.77 22.11 -44.32
CA ILE A 220 -4.62 23.26 -43.43
C ILE A 220 -4.17 24.36 -44.38
N ARG A 221 -5.11 25.19 -44.84
CA ARG A 221 -4.88 26.07 -45.99
C ARG A 221 -3.95 27.25 -45.69
N ASP A 222 -3.34 27.27 -44.52
CA ASP A 222 -2.38 28.29 -44.07
C ASP A 222 -0.93 27.74 -43.91
N ILE A 223 -0.65 26.47 -44.25
CA ILE A 223 0.68 25.80 -44.21
C ILE A 223 1.78 26.47 -45.08
N TRP A 224 1.48 27.56 -45.78
CA TRP A 224 2.40 28.19 -46.73
C TRP A 224 2.62 29.67 -46.46
N PHE A 225 3.31 30.01 -45.37
CA PHE A 225 4.17 31.20 -45.28
C PHE A 225 5.20 31.08 -44.13
N ALA A 226 6.33 30.40 -44.38
CA ALA A 226 7.58 30.65 -43.65
C ALA A 226 8.78 29.97 -44.33
N ILE A 227 9.17 30.48 -45.50
CA ILE A 227 10.59 30.45 -45.91
C ILE A 227 10.96 31.85 -46.36
N ASP A 228 11.89 32.45 -45.61
CA ASP A 228 12.71 33.62 -45.89
C ASP A 228 12.04 34.98 -46.14
N SER A 229 12.03 35.81 -45.09
CA SER A 229 12.82 37.04 -45.06
C SER A 229 12.85 37.63 -43.65
N ASP A 230 14.05 37.91 -43.14
CA ASP A 230 14.37 38.70 -41.93
C ASP A 230 14.13 38.10 -40.54
N LEU A 231 14.97 37.12 -40.18
CA LEU A 231 15.51 37.00 -38.82
C LEU A 231 16.78 37.87 -38.70
N THR A 232 16.64 39.20 -38.74
CA THR A 232 17.65 40.09 -38.17
C THR A 232 17.42 40.21 -36.66
N LYS A 233 17.85 39.17 -35.93
CA LYS A 233 18.48 39.19 -34.59
C LYS A 233 18.36 37.81 -33.94
N GLU A 234 19.51 37.30 -33.55
CA GLU A 234 19.76 36.00 -32.90
C GLU A 234 18.86 35.75 -31.66
N PRO A 235 18.67 34.48 -31.25
CA PRO A 235 19.73 33.75 -30.57
C PRO A 235 20.16 32.50 -31.33
N LYS A 236 21.46 32.39 -31.59
CA LYS A 236 22.14 31.18 -32.02
C LYS A 236 21.78 30.03 -31.09
N LEU A 237 21.04 29.04 -31.59
CA LEU A 237 21.05 27.65 -31.14
C LEU A 237 20.61 26.81 -32.34
N GLU A 238 21.58 26.10 -32.91
CA GLU A 238 21.40 25.16 -34.01
C GLU A 238 20.35 24.12 -33.62
N LEU A 239 19.16 24.16 -34.26
CA LEU A 239 18.18 23.08 -34.48
C LEU A 239 16.81 23.73 -34.75
N GLY A 240 16.58 24.14 -36.01
CA GLY A 240 15.33 24.79 -36.41
C GLY A 240 14.11 23.86 -36.40
N TYR A 241 12.91 24.42 -36.28
CA TYR A 241 11.62 23.72 -36.31
C TYR A 241 11.27 23.18 -37.71
N ILE A 242 10.41 22.15 -37.78
CA ILE A 242 9.58 21.84 -38.96
C ILE A 242 8.21 22.44 -38.69
N VAL A 243 7.72 23.23 -39.65
CA VAL A 243 6.33 23.67 -39.70
C VAL A 243 5.59 22.68 -40.60
N ILE A 244 4.53 22.07 -40.08
CA ILE A 244 3.66 21.14 -40.79
C ILE A 244 2.35 21.82 -41.11
#